data_AF-A0A951PQ17-F1
#
_entry.id   AF-A0A951PQ17-F1
#
_cell.length_a   1.000
_cell.length_b   1.000
_cell.length_c   1.000
_cell.angle_alpha   90.00
_cell.angle_beta   90.00
_cell.angle_gamma   90.00
#
_symmetry.space_group_name_H-M   'P 1'
#
loop_
_entity.id
_entity.type
_entity.pdbx_description
1 polymer ?
#
loop_
_entity_poly.entity_id
_entity_poly.type
_entity_poly.pdbx_seq_one_letter_code
_entity_poly.pdbx_strand_id
1 'polypeptide(L)'
;MSKMRIDAQERFTVKLVSLQLLASLGLNPAQVQLISGFIDTYLKLNAEEEAMFQAELARIEPARAEGIMEIVTSWMEQGIQRGLQQGLQQGLQQGRQQGEFALVMRLLTRCLGVVAPQLRERIGMLSIEQLENLGEALLDFTNIADLEAWLGGQ
;
A
#
# COMPACT_ATOMS: atom_id res chain seq x y z
N MET A 1 15.04 -17.28 12.82
CA MET A 1 14.67 -17.33 11.40
C MET A 1 15.70 -18.20 10.69
N SER A 2 15.33 -19.43 10.35
CA SER A 2 16.27 -20.47 9.91
C SER A 2 17.03 -20.02 8.66
N LYS A 3 18.35 -19.88 8.80
CA LYS A 3 19.28 -19.53 7.72
C LYS A 3 19.51 -20.78 6.86
N MET A 4 18.66 -21.03 5.86
CA MET A 4 19.14 -21.80 4.72
C MET A 4 20.25 -20.96 4.08
N ARG A 5 21.50 -21.42 4.17
CA ARG A 5 22.64 -20.81 3.48
C ARG A 5 22.54 -21.16 1.99
N ILE A 6 21.64 -20.49 1.29
CA ILE A 6 21.58 -20.52 -0.18
C ILE A 6 22.56 -19.47 -0.65
N ASP A 7 23.53 -19.87 -1.48
CA ASP A 7 24.46 -18.93 -2.08
C ASP A 7 23.69 -17.90 -2.92
N ALA A 8 24.13 -16.65 -2.94
CA ALA A 8 23.45 -15.59 -3.69
C ALA A 8 23.29 -15.97 -5.17
N GLN A 9 24.28 -16.67 -5.73
CA GLN A 9 24.25 -17.12 -7.12
C GLN A 9 23.24 -18.25 -7.38
N GLU A 10 22.80 -18.97 -6.35
CA GLU A 10 21.88 -20.11 -6.50
C GLU A 10 20.42 -19.74 -6.21
N ARG A 11 20.15 -18.53 -5.69
CA ARG A 11 18.81 -18.11 -5.25
C ARG A 11 17.78 -18.19 -6.36
N PHE A 12 18.09 -17.67 -7.55
CA PHE A 12 17.16 -17.72 -8.68
C PHE A 12 16.91 -19.17 -9.15
N THR A 13 17.95 -20.02 -9.12
CA THR A 13 17.84 -21.45 -9.44
C THR A 13 16.95 -22.17 -8.45
N VAL A 14 17.11 -21.93 -7.15
CA VAL A 14 16.25 -22.50 -6.10
C VAL A 14 14.81 -22.06 -6.31
N LYS A 15 14.55 -20.80 -6.67
CA LYS A 15 13.19 -20.31 -6.94
C LYS A 15 12.58 -21.05 -8.13
N LEU A 16 13.33 -21.18 -9.22
CA LEU A 16 12.90 -21.88 -10.43
C LEU A 16 12.55 -23.34 -10.18
N VAL A 17 13.45 -24.09 -9.53
CA VAL A 17 13.24 -25.50 -9.22
C VAL A 17 12.07 -25.69 -8.26
N SER A 18 11.89 -24.78 -7.30
CA SER A 18 10.77 -24.84 -6.36
C SER A 18 9.43 -24.64 -7.06
N LEU A 19 9.35 -23.70 -8.00
CA LEU A 19 8.14 -23.44 -8.79
C LEU A 19 7.84 -24.56 -9.79
N GLN A 20 8.87 -25.14 -10.41
CA GLN A 20 8.75 -26.35 -11.25
C GLN A 20 8.17 -27.52 -10.46
N LEU A 21 8.71 -27.77 -9.26
CA LEU A 21 8.22 -28.81 -8.38
C LEU A 21 6.76 -28.55 -8.02
N LEU A 22 6.42 -27.33 -7.61
CA LEU A 22 5.05 -26.92 -7.31
C LEU A 22 4.07 -27.20 -8.45
N ALA A 23 4.43 -26.83 -9.68
CA ALA A 23 3.61 -27.08 -10.86
C ALA A 23 3.43 -28.57 -11.15
N SER A 24 4.43 -29.41 -10.84
CA SER A 24 4.39 -30.86 -11.10
C SER A 24 3.60 -31.67 -10.06
N LEU A 25 3.35 -31.13 -8.87
CA LEU A 25 2.79 -31.87 -7.73
C LEU A 25 1.26 -32.09 -7.81
N GLY A 26 0.58 -31.53 -8.82
CA GLY A 26 -0.88 -31.69 -8.99
C GLY A 26 -1.69 -31.13 -7.80
N LEU A 27 -1.16 -30.10 -7.14
CA LEU A 27 -1.79 -29.47 -5.99
C LEU A 27 -3.01 -28.64 -6.40
N ASN A 28 -3.93 -28.44 -5.47
CA ASN A 28 -5.05 -27.54 -5.72
C ASN A 28 -4.60 -26.06 -5.72
N PRO A 29 -5.39 -25.14 -6.32
CA PRO A 29 -5.00 -23.73 -6.43
C PRO A 29 -4.64 -23.08 -5.09
N ALA A 30 -5.38 -23.39 -4.02
CA ALA A 30 -5.14 -22.81 -2.69
C ALA A 30 -3.81 -23.28 -2.07
N GLN A 31 -3.44 -24.55 -2.25
CA GLN A 31 -2.16 -25.10 -1.79
C GLN A 31 -1.00 -24.54 -2.60
N VAL A 32 -1.14 -24.47 -3.93
CA VAL A 32 -0.16 -23.86 -4.82
C VAL A 32 0.10 -22.42 -4.38
N GLN A 33 -0.97 -21.64 -4.16
CA GLN A 33 -0.90 -20.28 -3.67
C GLN A 33 -0.21 -20.23 -2.30
N LEU A 34 -0.60 -21.04 -1.33
CA LEU A 34 0.04 -21.02 -0.01
C LEU A 34 1.56 -21.23 -0.08
N ILE A 35 2.01 -22.25 -0.80
CA ILE A 35 3.43 -22.64 -0.86
C ILE A 35 4.24 -21.63 -1.69
N SER A 36 3.74 -21.19 -2.83
CA SER A 36 4.41 -20.16 -3.65
C SER A 36 4.57 -18.83 -2.88
N GLY A 37 3.59 -18.44 -2.08
CA GLY A 37 3.69 -17.25 -1.23
C GLY A 37 4.78 -17.38 -0.14
N PHE A 38 4.97 -18.58 0.42
CA PHE A 38 6.10 -18.85 1.30
C PHE A 38 7.44 -18.73 0.57
N ILE A 39 7.54 -19.26 -0.66
CA ILE A 39 8.76 -19.16 -1.48
C ILE A 39 9.10 -17.69 -1.72
N ASP A 40 8.16 -16.86 -2.16
CA ASP A 40 8.43 -15.43 -2.43
C ASP A 40 8.79 -14.64 -1.17
N THR A 41 8.23 -15.01 -0.02
CA THR A 41 8.55 -14.35 1.26
C THR A 41 9.97 -14.64 1.72
N TYR A 42 10.44 -15.89 1.55
CA TYR A 42 11.75 -16.33 1.99
C TYR A 42 12.86 -16.14 0.94
N LEU A 43 12.51 -16.18 -0.33
CA LEU A 43 13.42 -16.14 -1.47
C LEU A 43 13.12 -14.91 -2.34
N LYS A 44 13.21 -13.73 -1.72
CA LYS A 44 13.15 -12.45 -2.42
C LYS A 44 14.36 -12.33 -3.34
N LEU A 45 14.11 -12.23 -4.63
CA LEU A 45 15.14 -11.98 -5.62
C LEU A 45 15.38 -10.48 -5.74
N ASN A 46 16.63 -10.08 -5.98
CA ASN A 46 16.96 -8.73 -6.40
C ASN A 46 16.75 -8.57 -7.92
N ALA A 47 16.95 -7.36 -8.45
CA ALA A 47 16.71 -7.09 -9.88
C ALA A 47 17.58 -7.94 -10.84
N GLU A 48 18.83 -8.22 -10.47
CA GLU A 48 19.74 -9.06 -11.27
C GLU A 48 19.30 -10.54 -11.22
N GLU A 49 18.96 -11.03 -10.03
CA GLU A 49 18.46 -12.38 -9.82
C GLU A 49 17.12 -12.62 -10.53
N GLU A 50 16.22 -11.65 -10.53
CA GLU A 50 14.94 -11.69 -11.25
C GLU A 50 15.18 -11.76 -12.77
N ALA A 51 16.15 -11.00 -13.29
CA ALA A 51 16.52 -11.06 -14.71
C ALA A 51 17.09 -12.44 -15.09
N MET A 52 17.95 -13.02 -14.24
CA MET A 52 18.46 -14.38 -14.44
C MET A 52 17.34 -15.43 -14.37
N PHE A 53 16.41 -15.30 -13.42
CA PHE A 53 15.23 -16.16 -13.31
C PHE A 53 14.37 -16.11 -14.57
N GLN A 54 14.08 -14.92 -15.10
CA GLN A 54 13.30 -14.74 -16.33
C GLN A 54 14.03 -15.31 -17.56
N ALA A 55 15.35 -15.12 -17.65
CA ALA A 55 16.15 -15.67 -18.74
C ALA A 55 16.15 -17.20 -18.74
N GLU A 56 16.20 -17.84 -17.57
CA GLU A 56 16.09 -19.29 -17.46
C GLU A 56 14.67 -19.81 -17.69
N LEU A 57 13.64 -19.10 -17.23
CA LEU A 57 12.25 -19.43 -17.54
C LEU A 57 11.99 -19.47 -19.05
N ALA A 58 12.53 -18.51 -19.81
CA ALA A 58 12.40 -18.44 -21.25
C ALA A 58 13.10 -19.60 -22.00
N ARG A 59 14.02 -20.33 -21.35
CA ARG A 59 14.72 -21.49 -21.90
C ARG A 59 13.98 -22.81 -21.67
N ILE A 60 12.97 -22.82 -20.80
CA ILE A 60 12.19 -24.02 -20.48
C ILE A 60 11.22 -24.33 -21.63
N GLU A 61 11.00 -25.63 -21.87
CA GLU A 61 9.98 -26.09 -22.81
C GLU A 61 8.59 -25.53 -22.47
N PRO A 62 7.82 -25.07 -23.47
CA PRO A 62 6.57 -24.34 -23.25
C PRO A 62 5.57 -25.11 -22.37
N ALA A 63 5.45 -26.43 -22.55
CA ALA A 63 4.55 -27.27 -21.75
C ALA A 63 4.90 -27.33 -20.25
N ARG A 64 6.19 -27.18 -19.89
CA ARG A 64 6.62 -27.12 -18.48
C ARG A 64 6.57 -25.70 -17.94
N ALA A 65 6.71 -24.69 -18.80
CA ALA A 65 6.62 -23.30 -18.43
C ALA A 65 5.18 -22.87 -18.11
N GLU A 66 4.16 -23.48 -18.73
CA GLU A 66 2.74 -23.15 -18.50
C GLU A 66 2.33 -23.15 -17.02
N GLY A 67 2.61 -24.23 -16.29
CA GLY A 67 2.24 -24.31 -14.87
C GLY A 67 2.98 -23.30 -13.99
N ILE A 68 4.21 -22.94 -14.34
CA ILE A 68 4.96 -21.89 -13.63
C ILE A 68 4.40 -20.50 -13.96
N MET A 69 4.07 -20.27 -15.24
CA MET A 69 3.47 -19.02 -15.70
C MET A 69 2.11 -18.78 -15.04
N GLU A 70 1.28 -19.81 -14.86
CA GLU A 70 0.01 -19.68 -14.15
C GLU A 70 0.20 -19.21 -12.70
N ILE A 71 1.17 -19.81 -11.98
CA ILE A 71 1.53 -19.42 -10.62
C ILE A 71 1.99 -17.96 -10.57
N VAL A 72 2.97 -17.61 -11.40
CA VAL A 72 3.56 -16.25 -11.40
C VAL A 72 2.54 -15.19 -11.81
N THR A 73 1.73 -15.46 -12.84
CA THR A 73 0.70 -14.53 -13.34
C THR A 73 -0.37 -14.29 -12.28
N SER A 74 -0.86 -15.35 -11.63
CA SER A 74 -1.88 -15.21 -10.59
C SER A 74 -1.39 -14.34 -9.43
N TRP A 75 -0.13 -14.50 -9.01
CA TRP A 75 0.48 -13.65 -7.99
C TRP A 75 0.65 -12.21 -8.41
N MET A 76 1.10 -11.99 -9.65
CA MET A 76 1.27 -10.66 -10.20
C MET A 76 -0.07 -9.92 -10.23
N GLU A 77 -1.12 -10.56 -10.72
CA GLU A 77 -2.48 -9.99 -10.74
C GLU A 77 -2.97 -9.67 -9.33
N GLN A 78 -2.83 -10.60 -8.38
CA GLN A 78 -3.23 -10.35 -6.99
C GLN A 78 -2.42 -9.23 -6.33
N GLY A 79 -1.12 -9.15 -6.60
CA GLY A 79 -0.25 -8.09 -6.10
C GLY A 79 -0.67 -6.72 -6.64
N ILE A 80 -0.96 -6.64 -7.94
CA ILE A 80 -1.46 -5.41 -8.59
C ILE A 80 -2.81 -5.02 -7.99
N GLN A 81 -3.76 -5.95 -7.86
CA GLN A 81 -5.08 -5.68 -7.28
C GLN A 81 -4.99 -5.14 -5.85
N ARG A 82 -4.17 -5.79 -5.00
CA ARG A 82 -3.94 -5.33 -3.62
C ARG A 82 -3.27 -3.96 -3.58
N GLY A 83 -2.26 -3.74 -4.41
CA GLY A 83 -1.56 -2.46 -4.51
C GLY A 83 -2.48 -1.32 -4.95
N LEU A 84 -3.31 -1.58 -5.96
CA LEU A 84 -4.30 -0.61 -6.45
C LEU A 84 -5.35 -0.31 -5.38
N GLN A 85 -5.87 -1.34 -4.69
CA GLN A 85 -6.87 -1.15 -3.63
C GLN A 85 -6.30 -0.33 -2.46
N GLN A 86 -5.08 -0.64 -2.02
CA GLN A 86 -4.41 0.11 -0.95
C GLN A 86 -4.12 1.54 -1.39
N GLY A 87 -3.59 1.73 -2.60
CA GLY A 87 -3.30 3.06 -3.15
C GLY A 87 -4.55 3.91 -3.31
N LEU A 88 -5.65 3.33 -3.79
CA LEU A 88 -6.94 4.02 -3.91
C LEU A 88 -7.50 4.40 -2.55
N GLN A 89 -7.46 3.49 -1.56
CA GLN A 89 -7.94 3.78 -0.21
C GLN A 89 -7.14 4.90 0.45
N GLN A 90 -5.81 4.85 0.37
CA GLN A 90 -4.93 5.89 0.89
C GLN A 90 -5.16 7.23 0.16
N GLY A 91 -5.27 7.19 -1.17
CA GLY A 91 -5.51 8.39 -1.99
C GLY A 91 -6.85 9.05 -1.68
N LEU A 92 -7.92 8.27 -1.50
CA LEU A 92 -9.24 8.79 -1.12
C LEU A 92 -9.21 9.40 0.29
N GLN A 93 -8.55 8.76 1.25
CA GLN A 93 -8.45 9.27 2.62
C GLN A 93 -7.64 10.58 2.68
N GLN A 94 -6.48 10.63 2.01
CA GLN A 94 -5.66 11.84 1.92
C GLN A 94 -6.39 12.96 1.18
N GLY A 95 -7.05 12.64 0.07
CA GLY A 95 -7.82 13.60 -0.71
C GLY A 95 -8.98 14.19 0.08
N ARG A 96 -9.69 13.38 0.87
CA ARG A 96 -10.76 13.84 1.76
C ARG A 96 -10.22 14.79 2.84
N GLN A 97 -9.18 14.39 3.56
CA GLN A 97 -8.59 15.22 4.62
C GLN A 97 -8.08 16.56 4.06
N GLN A 98 -7.38 16.54 2.92
CA GLN A 98 -6.91 17.77 2.27
C GLN A 98 -8.07 18.66 1.82
N GLY A 99 -9.14 18.07 1.28
CA GLY A 99 -10.35 18.78 0.85
C GLY A 99 -11.08 19.46 2.02
N GLU A 100 -11.31 18.73 3.10
CA GLU A 100 -11.95 19.24 4.31
C GLU A 100 -11.11 20.35 4.96
N PHE A 101 -9.81 20.13 5.13
CA PHE A 101 -8.90 21.15 5.64
C PHE A 101 -8.95 22.43 4.79
N ALA A 102 -8.87 22.30 3.46
CA ALA A 102 -8.92 23.45 2.56
C ALA A 102 -10.27 24.19 2.65
N LEU A 103 -11.38 23.47 2.79
CA LEU A 103 -12.70 24.06 2.95
C LEU A 103 -12.81 24.81 4.29
N VAL A 104 -12.47 24.15 5.40
CA VAL A 104 -12.47 24.74 6.74
C VAL A 104 -11.61 26.00 6.79
N MET A 105 -10.41 25.96 6.24
CA MET A 105 -9.52 27.13 6.21
C MET A 105 -10.12 28.29 5.41
N ARG A 106 -10.78 28.03 4.28
CA ARG A 106 -11.47 29.07 3.49
C ARG A 106 -12.64 29.68 4.27
N LEU A 107 -13.41 28.87 4.99
CA LEU A 107 -14.53 29.32 5.81
C LEU A 107 -14.05 30.13 7.01
N LEU A 108 -13.06 29.64 7.76
CA LEU A 108 -12.44 30.39 8.85
C LEU A 108 -11.86 31.73 8.37
N THR A 109 -11.22 31.73 7.21
CA THR A 109 -10.68 32.98 6.63
C THR A 109 -11.80 33.97 6.30
N ARG A 110 -12.96 33.48 5.88
CA ARG A 110 -14.12 34.32 5.55
C ARG A 110 -14.84 34.84 6.81
N CYS A 111 -14.95 34.03 7.85
CA CYS A 111 -15.67 34.40 9.08
C CYS A 111 -14.80 35.23 10.03
N LEU A 112 -13.54 34.86 10.22
CA LEU A 112 -12.65 35.41 11.24
C LEU A 112 -11.52 36.26 10.66
N GLY A 113 -11.37 36.31 9.34
CA GLY A 113 -10.27 36.99 8.69
C GLY A 113 -8.98 36.17 8.72
N VAL A 114 -7.83 36.83 8.85
CA VAL A 114 -6.53 36.14 8.75
C VAL A 114 -6.32 35.19 9.94
N VAL A 115 -6.27 33.89 9.67
CA VAL A 115 -5.94 32.86 10.66
C VAL A 115 -4.42 32.76 10.81
N ALA A 116 -3.93 32.85 12.05
CA ALA A 116 -2.51 32.80 12.35
C ALA A 116 -1.87 31.45 11.92
N PRO A 117 -0.61 31.44 11.46
CA PRO A 117 0.07 30.21 11.00
C PRO A 117 0.05 29.07 12.03
N GLN A 118 0.18 29.40 13.32
CA GLN A 118 0.17 28.42 14.40
C GLN A 118 -1.17 27.69 14.52
N LEU A 119 -2.28 28.41 14.36
CA LEU A 119 -3.62 27.81 14.37
C LEU A 119 -3.84 26.95 13.12
N ARG A 120 -3.33 27.41 11.97
CA ARG A 120 -3.38 26.65 10.72
C ARG A 120 -2.65 25.31 10.82
N GLU A 121 -1.48 25.27 11.44
CA GLU A 121 -0.74 24.03 11.68
C GLU A 121 -1.51 23.08 12.60
N ARG A 122 -2.09 23.60 13.69
CA ARG A 122 -2.93 22.80 14.60
C ARG A 122 -4.14 22.21 13.89
N ILE A 123 -4.83 23.00 13.06
CA ILE A 123 -5.96 22.54 12.24
C ILE A 123 -5.50 21.47 11.23
N GLY A 124 -4.28 21.59 10.69
CA GLY A 124 -3.72 20.60 9.77
C GLY A 124 -3.41 19.24 10.40
N MET A 125 -3.30 19.18 11.73
CA MET A 125 -3.10 17.93 12.48
C MET A 125 -4.41 17.25 12.89
N LEU A 126 -5.56 17.89 12.65
CA LEU A 126 -6.86 17.34 12.97
C LEU A 126 -7.19 16.12 12.08
N SER A 127 -7.89 15.16 12.67
CA SER A 127 -8.52 14.08 11.91
C SER A 127 -9.65 14.62 11.02
N ILE A 128 -10.05 13.81 10.04
CA ILE A 128 -11.19 14.09 9.15
C ILE A 128 -12.44 14.43 9.99
N GLU A 129 -12.79 13.57 10.94
CA GLU A 129 -13.97 13.79 11.81
C GLU A 129 -13.87 15.10 12.60
N GLN A 130 -12.68 15.46 13.06
CA GLN A 130 -12.46 16.71 13.78
C GLN A 130 -12.57 17.93 12.85
N LEU A 131 -12.12 17.82 11.59
CA LEU A 131 -12.30 18.86 10.57
C LEU A 131 -13.77 19.03 10.19
N GLU A 132 -14.52 17.95 10.07
CA GLU A 132 -15.97 18.00 9.83
C GLU A 132 -16.70 18.68 10.98
N ASN A 133 -16.41 18.29 12.23
CA ASN A 133 -16.98 18.92 13.42
C ASN A 133 -16.61 20.40 13.53
N LEU A 134 -15.37 20.77 13.19
CA LEU A 134 -14.95 22.18 13.12
C LEU A 134 -15.71 22.93 12.02
N GLY A 135 -15.98 22.27 10.88
CA GLY A 135 -16.77 22.79 9.77
C GLY A 135 -18.19 23.19 10.16
N GLU A 136 -18.80 22.49 11.11
CA GLU A 136 -20.11 22.83 11.68
C GLU A 136 -19.98 23.91 12.75
N ALA A 137 -19.08 23.72 13.72
CA ALA A 137 -18.90 24.63 14.85
C ALA A 137 -18.48 26.05 14.42
N LEU A 138 -17.73 26.18 13.32
CA LEU A 138 -17.27 27.49 12.85
C LEU A 138 -18.40 28.44 12.43
N LEU A 139 -19.61 27.93 12.20
CA LEU A 139 -20.78 28.74 11.85
C LEU A 139 -21.27 29.57 13.03
N ASP A 140 -20.98 29.14 14.26
CA ASP A 140 -21.32 29.83 15.51
C ASP A 140 -20.18 30.74 16.00
N PHE A 141 -19.03 30.75 15.33
CA PHE A 141 -17.89 31.56 15.74
C PHE A 141 -18.10 33.03 15.40
N THR A 142 -17.87 33.88 16.39
CA THR A 142 -17.90 35.34 16.25
C THR A 142 -16.51 35.96 16.22
N ASN A 143 -15.52 35.30 16.83
CA ASN A 143 -14.18 35.82 16.96
C ASN A 143 -13.13 34.69 17.05
N ILE A 144 -11.84 35.06 17.02
CA ILE A 144 -10.74 34.09 17.04
C ILE A 144 -10.64 33.30 18.34
N ALA A 145 -11.11 33.85 19.47
CA ALA A 145 -11.08 33.15 20.76
C ALA A 145 -12.03 31.94 20.78
N ASP A 146 -13.12 31.97 20.01
CA ASP A 146 -14.04 30.83 19.88
C ASP A 146 -13.31 29.63 19.23
N LEU A 147 -12.51 29.89 18.19
CA LEU A 147 -11.66 28.89 17.54
C LEU A 147 -10.57 28.36 18.49
N GLU A 148 -9.90 29.25 19.24
CA GLU A 148 -8.88 28.86 20.21
C GLU A 148 -9.45 28.00 21.34
N ALA A 149 -10.63 28.34 21.84
CA ALA A 149 -11.36 27.57 22.85
C ALA A 149 -11.77 26.20 22.31
N TRP A 150 -12.31 26.13 21.09
CA TRP A 150 -12.67 24.86 20.45
C TRP A 150 -11.45 23.95 20.27
N LEU A 151 -10.33 24.50 19.78
CA LEU A 151 -9.07 23.77 19.62
C LEU A 151 -8.45 23.34 20.97
N GLY A 152 -8.76 24.04 22.06
CA GLY A 152 -8.32 23.70 23.42
C GLY A 152 -9.21 22.66 24.12
N GLY A 153 -10.44 22.46 23.65
CA GLY A 153 -11.38 21.46 24.15
C GLY A 153 -11.32 20.11 23.44
N GLN A 154 -10.43 19.97 22.46
CA GLN A 154 -10.10 18.73 21.76
C GLN A 154 -9.31 17.74 22.61
#